data_AF-A0A8T4VRP6-F1
#
_entry.id   AF-A0A8T4VRP6-F1
#
_cell.length_a   1.000
_cell.length_b   1.000
_cell.length_c   1.000
_cell.angle_alpha   90.00
_cell.angle_beta   90.00
_cell.angle_gamma   90.00
#
_symmetry.space_group_name_H-M   'P 1'
#
loop_
_entity.id
_entity.type
_entity.pdbx_description
1 polymer ?
#
loop_
_entity_poly.entity_id
_entity_poly.type
_entity_poly.pdbx_seq_one_letter_code
_entity_poly.pdbx_strand_id
1 'polypeptide(L)'
;AGLVTVGGGVAVNAVYPADDRNPVVQYAQPAGDMKPTLAEIERASGEQEGIDVLFYGEEFYTEGELEEPATLDIDSGGYGGWFDRLPLPWYLEQYDARVGSTLDADDVEQMDAPVVITIQADASDIRHKLDNYREVTHQGYLHSRPVVFYIRE
;
A
#
# COMPACT_ATOMS: atom_id res chain seq x y z
N ALA A 1 25.25 26.65 38.29
CA ALA A 1 25.55 25.46 37.46
C ALA A 1 24.84 24.27 38.09
N GLY A 2 24.01 23.47 37.43
CA GLY A 2 23.46 23.49 36.08
C GLY A 2 22.17 22.65 36.10
N LEU A 3 21.16 23.10 35.37
CA LEU A 3 19.92 22.36 35.11
C LEU A 3 20.27 21.20 34.17
N VAL A 4 19.89 19.97 34.52
CA VAL A 4 19.91 18.85 33.57
C VAL A 4 18.46 18.49 33.25
N THR A 5 17.98 19.03 32.14
CA THR A 5 16.78 18.53 31.46
C THR A 5 17.19 17.27 30.70
N VAL A 6 16.80 16.08 31.17
CA VAL A 6 16.86 14.86 30.34
C VAL A 6 15.56 14.80 29.55
N GLY A 7 15.60 15.35 28.33
CA GLY A 7 14.68 14.96 27.27
C GLY A 7 15.28 13.79 26.50
N GLY A 8 14.46 12.84 26.06
CA GLY A 8 14.91 11.82 25.12
C GLY A 8 14.05 10.55 25.07
N GLY A 9 13.11 10.54 24.12
CA GLY A 9 12.70 9.37 23.33
C GLY A 9 12.01 8.20 24.05
N VAL A 10 10.69 8.09 23.90
CA VAL A 10 10.00 6.80 24.09
C VAL A 10 10.31 5.95 22.86
N ALA A 11 11.36 5.14 22.90
CA ALA A 11 11.57 4.09 21.91
C ALA A 11 10.70 2.88 22.34
N VAL A 12 9.46 2.83 21.86
CA VAL A 12 8.62 1.64 22.02
C VAL A 12 9.02 0.58 20.98
N ASN A 13 10.11 -0.13 21.25
CA ASN A 13 10.36 -1.41 20.58
C ASN A 13 9.42 -2.47 21.19
N ALA A 14 8.17 -2.48 20.76
CA ALA A 14 7.25 -3.57 21.07
C ALA A 14 7.51 -4.74 20.11
N VAL A 15 8.56 -5.52 20.41
CA VAL A 15 8.76 -6.84 19.80
C VAL A 15 7.76 -7.78 20.48
N TYR A 16 6.71 -8.18 19.77
CA TYR A 16 5.83 -9.26 20.24
C TYR A 16 6.62 -10.59 20.19
N PRO A 17 6.46 -11.46 21.19
CA PRO A 17 7.11 -12.77 21.17
C PRO A 17 6.60 -13.57 19.97
N ALA A 18 7.55 -14.07 19.18
CA ALA A 18 7.28 -14.97 18.06
C ALA A 18 6.60 -16.24 18.58
N ASP A 19 5.34 -16.45 18.18
CA ASP A 19 4.72 -17.77 18.25
C ASP A 19 5.48 -18.66 17.25
N ASP A 20 5.77 -19.92 17.62
CA ASP A 20 6.71 -20.86 16.97
C ASP A 20 6.29 -21.33 15.54
N ARG A 21 5.63 -20.48 14.77
CA ARG A 21 5.17 -20.75 13.41
C ARG A 21 5.76 -19.74 12.44
N ASN A 22 6.87 -20.16 11.84
CA ASN A 22 7.50 -19.65 10.62
C ASN A 22 8.64 -18.60 10.82
N PRO A 23 9.93 -18.98 10.67
CA PRO A 23 11.08 -18.09 10.87
C PRO A 23 11.26 -16.99 9.80
N VAL A 24 10.36 -16.90 8.82
CA VAL A 24 10.36 -15.87 7.75
C VAL A 24 9.31 -14.77 8.00
N VAL A 25 8.46 -14.90 9.02
CA VAL A 25 7.37 -13.94 9.33
C VAL A 25 7.92 -12.76 10.15
N GLN A 26 8.80 -11.99 9.53
CA GLN A 26 9.06 -10.60 9.91
C GLN A 26 8.60 -9.68 8.79
N TYR A 27 7.38 -9.93 8.27
CA TYR A 27 6.73 -9.00 7.35
C TYR A 27 6.75 -7.62 8.00
N ALA A 28 7.43 -6.69 7.32
CA ALA A 28 7.57 -5.28 7.62
C ALA A 28 6.30 -4.77 8.32
N GLN A 29 6.34 -4.75 9.66
CA GLN A 29 5.17 -4.40 10.44
C GLN A 29 4.77 -2.99 10.02
N PRO A 30 3.51 -2.77 9.60
CA PRO A 30 3.02 -1.45 9.27
C PRO A 30 3.36 -0.54 10.45
N ALA A 31 3.87 0.67 10.19
CA ALA A 31 3.88 1.69 11.22
C ALA A 31 2.47 1.71 11.84
N GLY A 32 2.37 1.78 13.17
CA GLY A 32 1.11 1.49 13.88
C GLY A 32 -0.11 2.22 13.31
N ASP A 33 0.11 3.41 12.75
CA ASP A 33 -0.89 4.28 12.13
C ASP A 33 -1.49 3.75 10.81
N MET A 34 -0.82 2.82 10.10
CA MET A 34 -1.31 2.25 8.83
C MET A 34 -2.24 1.04 9.03
N LYS A 35 -2.28 0.44 10.24
CA LYS A 35 -3.15 -0.71 10.53
C LYS A 35 -4.64 -0.42 10.30
N PRO A 36 -5.21 0.73 10.74
CA PRO A 36 -6.60 1.07 10.44
C PRO A 36 -6.85 1.13 8.93
N THR A 37 -5.98 1.79 8.16
CA THR A 37 -6.11 1.87 6.69
C THR A 37 -6.09 0.50 6.04
N LEU A 38 -5.20 -0.41 6.47
CA LEU A 38 -5.16 -1.78 5.95
C LEU A 38 -6.44 -2.57 6.23
N ALA A 39 -7.08 -2.37 7.39
CA ALA A 39 -8.35 -3.00 7.73
C ALA A 39 -9.52 -2.44 6.89
N GLU A 40 -9.45 -1.17 6.48
CA GLU A 40 -10.43 -0.59 5.55
C GLU A 40 -10.27 -1.16 4.14
N ILE A 41 -9.02 -1.33 3.69
CA ILE A 41 -8.71 -1.98 2.40
C ILE A 41 -9.18 -3.44 2.41
N GLU A 42 -8.94 -4.18 3.50
CA GLU A 42 -9.44 -5.56 3.67
C GLU A 42 -10.96 -5.62 3.51
N ARG A 43 -11.70 -4.68 4.12
CA ARG A 43 -13.16 -4.62 3.98
C ARG A 43 -13.62 -4.30 2.57
N ALA A 44 -12.91 -3.42 1.86
CA ALA A 44 -13.24 -3.05 0.50
C ALA A 44 -12.92 -4.15 -0.52
N SER A 45 -11.95 -5.02 -0.20
CA SER A 45 -11.50 -6.10 -1.08
C SER A 45 -12.55 -7.22 -1.12
N GLY A 46 -12.89 -7.68 -2.33
CA GLY A 46 -13.84 -8.78 -2.52
C GLY A 46 -15.31 -8.38 -2.49
N GLU A 47 -15.64 -7.09 -2.35
CA GLU A 47 -17.01 -6.57 -2.47
C GLU A 47 -17.43 -6.32 -3.94
N GLN A 48 -16.46 -6.25 -4.87
CA GLN A 48 -16.68 -5.88 -6.27
C GLN A 48 -16.45 -7.05 -7.24
N GLU A 49 -16.79 -6.88 -8.52
CA GLU A 49 -16.41 -7.80 -9.61
C GLU A 49 -15.18 -7.30 -10.41
N GLY A 50 -14.64 -6.10 -10.12
CA GLY A 50 -13.52 -5.48 -10.83
C GLY A 50 -12.20 -5.42 -10.03
N ILE A 51 -11.31 -4.50 -10.39
CA ILE A 51 -10.08 -4.24 -9.61
C ILE A 51 -10.47 -3.70 -8.23
N ASP A 52 -9.97 -4.34 -7.17
CA ASP A 52 -10.20 -3.94 -5.78
C ASP A 52 -9.20 -2.84 -5.37
N VAL A 53 -7.95 -2.95 -5.84
CA VAL A 53 -6.89 -1.98 -5.56
C VAL A 53 -6.16 -1.60 -6.83
N LEU A 54 -6.19 -0.31 -7.17
CA LEU A 54 -5.47 0.24 -8.32
C LEU A 54 -4.25 1.03 -7.88
N PHE A 55 -3.07 0.64 -8.34
CA PHE A 55 -1.85 1.42 -8.20
C PHE A 55 -1.72 2.43 -9.35
N TYR A 56 -1.34 3.67 -9.05
CA TYR A 56 -1.11 4.71 -10.05
C TYR A 56 0.31 5.29 -9.96
N GLY A 57 0.93 5.48 -11.12
CA GLY A 57 2.24 6.12 -11.28
C GLY A 57 3.36 5.15 -11.66
N GLU A 58 4.46 5.69 -12.20
CA GLU A 58 5.59 4.90 -12.73
C GLU A 58 6.20 3.96 -11.70
N GLU A 59 6.30 4.41 -10.45
CA GLU A 59 6.90 3.65 -9.35
C GLU A 59 6.20 2.31 -9.11
N PHE A 60 4.89 2.29 -9.23
CA PHE A 60 4.08 1.11 -8.93
C PHE A 60 3.58 0.43 -10.18
N TYR A 61 4.03 0.81 -11.38
CA TYR A 61 3.47 0.30 -12.61
C TYR A 61 4.03 -1.07 -13.02
N THR A 62 3.14 -1.92 -13.51
CA THR A 62 3.45 -3.21 -14.14
C THR A 62 2.71 -3.27 -15.48
N GLU A 63 3.45 -3.52 -16.56
CA GLU A 63 2.85 -3.63 -17.89
C GLU A 63 1.85 -4.78 -17.97
N GLY A 64 0.64 -4.49 -18.45
CA GLY A 64 -0.41 -5.49 -18.71
C GLY A 64 -1.19 -5.96 -17.47
N GLU A 65 -0.99 -5.34 -16.31
CA GLU A 65 -1.59 -5.81 -15.04
C GLU A 65 -3.11 -5.55 -14.94
N LEU A 66 -3.65 -4.60 -15.73
CA LEU A 66 -5.10 -4.40 -15.81
C LEU A 66 -5.80 -5.53 -16.56
N GLU A 67 -5.11 -6.15 -17.53
CA GLU A 67 -5.65 -7.23 -18.35
C GLU A 67 -5.42 -8.61 -17.71
N GLU A 68 -4.22 -8.84 -17.19
CA GLU A 68 -3.82 -10.10 -16.56
C GLU A 68 -3.09 -9.82 -15.24
N PRO A 69 -3.58 -10.36 -14.10
CA PRO A 69 -2.93 -10.14 -12.81
C PRO A 69 -1.47 -10.60 -12.85
N ALA A 70 -0.57 -9.69 -12.49
CA ALA A 70 0.83 -10.01 -12.40
C ALA A 70 1.07 -10.93 -11.19
N THR A 71 1.75 -12.06 -11.42
CA THR A 71 1.98 -13.08 -10.40
C THR A 71 3.45 -13.17 -10.01
N LEU A 72 3.71 -13.40 -8.73
CA LEU A 72 5.04 -13.75 -8.25
C LEU A 72 5.40 -15.15 -8.73
N ASP A 73 6.55 -15.27 -9.39
CA ASP A 73 7.11 -16.56 -9.78
C ASP A 73 8.39 -16.81 -8.98
N ILE A 74 8.50 -17.99 -8.36
CA ILE A 74 9.62 -18.28 -7.46
C ILE A 74 10.95 -18.47 -8.21
N ASP A 75 10.88 -18.84 -9.49
CA ASP A 75 12.05 -19.13 -10.32
C ASP A 75 12.60 -17.86 -11.00
N SER A 76 11.73 -16.91 -11.33
CA SER A 76 12.06 -15.65 -12.03
C SER A 76 11.96 -14.40 -11.14
N GLY A 77 11.37 -14.50 -9.95
CA GLY A 77 11.26 -13.42 -8.97
C GLY A 77 9.97 -12.59 -9.09
N GLY A 78 9.99 -11.40 -8.51
CA GLY A 78 8.89 -10.44 -8.63
C GLY A 78 8.83 -9.78 -10.01
N TYR A 79 7.64 -9.37 -10.42
CA TYR A 79 7.42 -8.57 -11.63
C TYR A 79 7.76 -7.08 -11.40
N GLY A 80 7.90 -6.31 -12.47
CA GLY A 80 8.25 -4.88 -12.39
C GLY A 80 7.27 -4.11 -11.51
N GLY A 81 7.76 -3.29 -10.57
CA GLY A 81 6.93 -2.55 -9.62
C GLY A 81 6.50 -3.33 -8.37
N TRP A 82 6.59 -4.68 -8.33
CA TRP A 82 6.18 -5.45 -7.15
C TRP A 82 7.01 -5.11 -5.90
N PHE A 83 8.34 -5.02 -6.06
CA PHE A 83 9.23 -4.71 -4.94
C PHE A 83 8.99 -3.30 -4.40
N ASP A 84 8.69 -2.35 -5.28
CA ASP A 84 8.47 -0.94 -4.92
C ASP A 84 7.16 -0.74 -4.15
N ARG A 85 6.19 -1.66 -4.32
CA ARG A 85 4.93 -1.69 -3.55
C ARG A 85 5.08 -2.26 -2.14
N LEU A 86 6.22 -2.83 -1.78
CA LEU A 86 6.39 -3.48 -0.48
C LEU A 86 6.15 -2.49 0.69
N PRO A 87 5.42 -2.92 1.74
CA PRO A 87 4.97 -4.29 2.01
C PRO A 87 3.52 -4.60 1.60
N LEU A 88 2.87 -3.73 0.82
CA LEU A 88 1.44 -3.83 0.52
C LEU A 88 1.02 -5.15 -0.16
N PRO A 89 1.75 -5.70 -1.15
CA PRO A 89 1.34 -6.92 -1.83
C PRO A 89 1.04 -8.09 -0.89
N TRP A 90 1.79 -8.24 0.21
CA TRP A 90 1.56 -9.31 1.18
C TRP A 90 0.20 -9.23 1.88
N TYR A 91 -0.27 -8.01 2.15
CA TYR A 91 -1.59 -7.79 2.72
C TYR A 91 -2.68 -8.01 1.69
N LEU A 92 -2.49 -7.48 0.47
CA LEU A 92 -3.45 -7.60 -0.61
C LEU A 92 -3.67 -9.06 -1.04
N GLU A 93 -2.60 -9.86 -1.07
CA GLU A 93 -2.67 -11.31 -1.27
C GLU A 93 -3.44 -12.00 -0.13
N GLN A 94 -3.19 -11.61 1.13
CA GLN A 94 -3.93 -12.15 2.27
C GLN A 94 -5.44 -11.83 2.21
N TYR A 95 -5.80 -10.69 1.61
CA TYR A 95 -7.18 -10.25 1.43
C TYR A 95 -7.85 -10.81 0.17
N ASP A 96 -7.13 -11.60 -0.64
CA ASP A 96 -7.58 -12.06 -1.96
C ASP A 96 -8.01 -10.89 -2.88
N ALA A 97 -7.34 -9.74 -2.75
CA ALA A 97 -7.66 -8.52 -3.48
C ALA A 97 -7.16 -8.62 -4.93
N ARG A 98 -7.99 -8.23 -5.90
CA ARG A 98 -7.55 -8.07 -7.29
C ARG A 98 -6.89 -6.73 -7.47
N VAL A 99 -5.62 -6.80 -7.88
CA VAL A 99 -4.75 -5.64 -8.01
C VAL A 99 -4.51 -5.34 -9.48
N GLY A 100 -4.49 -4.05 -9.81
CA GLY A 100 -4.05 -3.55 -11.10
C GLY A 100 -3.13 -2.35 -10.93
N SER A 101 -2.45 -1.96 -12.01
CA SER A 101 -1.71 -0.70 -12.04
C SER A 101 -1.81 0.00 -13.38
N THR A 102 -1.71 1.33 -13.36
CA THR A 102 -1.81 2.16 -14.55
C THR A 102 -0.93 3.40 -14.46
N LEU A 103 -0.56 3.91 -15.64
CA LEU A 103 0.05 5.23 -15.83
C LEU A 103 -0.97 6.27 -16.30
N ASP A 104 -2.17 5.83 -16.70
CA ASP A 104 -3.19 6.71 -17.26
C ASP A 104 -4.15 7.17 -16.15
N ALA A 105 -4.25 8.49 -15.96
CA ALA A 105 -5.18 9.06 -15.00
C ALA A 105 -6.64 8.78 -15.38
N ASP A 106 -6.95 8.57 -16.67
CA ASP A 106 -8.31 8.23 -17.10
C ASP A 106 -8.71 6.82 -16.68
N ASP A 107 -7.77 5.88 -16.55
CA ASP A 107 -8.05 4.53 -16.03
C ASP A 107 -8.49 4.57 -14.56
N VAL A 108 -8.00 5.53 -13.78
CA VAL A 108 -8.39 5.69 -12.36
C VAL A 108 -9.89 5.90 -12.21
N GLU A 109 -10.49 6.71 -13.09
CA GLU A 109 -11.93 6.97 -13.08
C GLU A 109 -12.71 5.81 -13.71
N GLN A 110 -12.18 5.19 -14.77
CA GLN A 110 -12.84 4.11 -15.49
C GLN A 110 -12.91 2.80 -14.69
N MET A 111 -11.85 2.46 -13.96
CA MET A 111 -11.80 1.22 -13.17
C MET A 111 -12.67 1.31 -11.92
N ASP A 112 -12.88 2.53 -11.39
CA ASP A 112 -13.65 2.81 -10.16
C ASP A 112 -13.32 1.83 -9.02
N ALA A 113 -12.02 1.56 -8.87
CA ALA A 113 -11.50 0.69 -7.83
C ALA A 113 -11.73 1.34 -6.45
N PRO A 114 -12.27 0.62 -5.46
CA PRO A 114 -12.59 1.21 -4.15
C PRO A 114 -11.37 1.75 -3.41
N VAL A 115 -10.17 1.32 -3.80
CA VAL A 115 -8.89 1.80 -3.27
C VAL A 115 -7.96 2.17 -4.41
N VAL A 116 -7.41 3.38 -4.37
CA VAL A 116 -6.35 3.83 -5.29
C VAL A 116 -5.11 4.21 -4.48
N ILE A 117 -3.94 3.71 -4.87
CA ILE A 117 -2.68 3.90 -4.15
C ILE A 117 -1.65 4.53 -5.07
N THR A 118 -1.00 5.60 -4.62
CA THR A 118 0.04 6.29 -5.39
C THR A 118 1.09 6.93 -4.49
N ILE A 119 2.21 7.35 -5.04
CA ILE A 119 3.18 8.18 -4.32
C ILE A 119 2.67 9.61 -4.22
N GLN A 120 3.05 10.32 -3.16
CA GLN A 120 2.59 11.71 -2.96
C GLN A 120 2.97 12.66 -4.10
N ALA A 121 4.06 12.38 -4.83
CA ALA A 121 4.48 13.18 -5.97
C ALA A 121 3.47 13.15 -7.14
N ASP A 122 2.78 12.03 -7.33
CA ASP A 122 1.87 11.78 -8.46
C ASP A 122 0.40 11.99 -8.05
N ALA A 123 0.13 12.14 -6.75
CA ALA A 123 -1.21 12.27 -6.19
C ALA A 123 -2.02 13.42 -6.78
N SER A 124 -1.38 14.54 -7.15
CA SER A 124 -2.07 15.70 -7.74
C SER A 124 -2.72 15.40 -9.09
N ASP A 125 -2.19 14.41 -9.82
CA ASP A 125 -2.60 14.13 -11.20
C ASP A 125 -3.97 13.45 -11.23
N ILE A 126 -4.28 12.67 -10.20
CA ILE A 126 -5.52 11.87 -10.12
C ILE A 126 -6.52 12.42 -9.09
N ARG A 127 -6.09 13.34 -8.21
CA ARG A 127 -6.92 13.84 -7.09
C ARG A 127 -8.29 14.35 -7.52
N HIS A 128 -8.35 15.05 -8.65
CA HIS A 128 -9.58 15.65 -9.18
C HIS A 128 -10.58 14.62 -9.75
N LYS A 129 -10.17 13.35 -9.90
CA LYS A 129 -11.01 12.24 -10.33
C LYS A 129 -11.54 11.41 -9.16
N LEU A 130 -11.08 11.71 -7.94
CA LEU A 130 -11.32 10.94 -6.72
C LEU A 130 -12.05 11.79 -5.66
N ASP A 131 -12.94 12.67 -6.09
CA ASP A 131 -13.66 13.62 -5.22
C ASP A 131 -14.53 12.93 -4.14
N ASN A 132 -14.96 11.69 -4.38
CA ASN A 132 -15.72 10.85 -3.45
C ASN A 132 -14.85 9.87 -2.63
N TYR A 133 -13.53 10.07 -2.63
CA TYR A 133 -12.58 9.27 -1.88
C TYR A 133 -11.99 10.09 -0.75
N ARG A 134 -11.72 9.42 0.38
CA ARG A 134 -10.93 9.97 1.47
C ARG A 134 -9.45 9.70 1.22
N GLU A 135 -8.67 10.78 1.27
CA GLU A 135 -7.21 10.74 1.17
C GLU A 135 -6.57 10.46 2.54
N VAL A 136 -5.69 9.47 2.61
CA VAL A 136 -4.87 9.14 3.78
C VAL A 136 -3.42 8.96 3.34
N THR A 137 -2.49 9.66 3.99
CA THR A 137 -1.05 9.54 3.67
C THR A 137 -0.32 8.78 4.76
N HIS A 138 0.47 7.79 4.38
CA HIS A 138 1.39 7.06 5.26
C HIS A 138 2.83 7.20 4.79
N GLN A 139 3.76 7.05 5.72
CA GLN A 139 5.17 6.98 5.38
C GLN A 139 5.47 5.62 4.74
N GLY A 140 5.88 5.62 3.47
CA GLY A 140 6.29 4.42 2.75
C GLY A 140 7.50 3.77 3.39
N TYR A 141 7.48 2.44 3.41
CA TYR A 141 8.48 1.62 4.08
C TYR A 141 9.83 1.65 3.33
N LEU A 142 9.77 1.64 2.00
CA LEU A 142 10.93 1.76 1.14
C LEU A 142 11.21 3.24 0.83
N HIS A 143 12.50 3.61 0.89
CA HIS A 143 13.02 4.94 0.52
C HIS A 143 12.47 6.13 1.33
N SER A 144 11.70 5.91 2.40
CA SER A 144 11.11 6.99 3.22
C SER A 144 10.34 8.02 2.38
N ARG A 145 9.54 7.56 1.41
CA ARG A 145 8.66 8.41 0.59
C ARG A 145 7.21 8.31 1.05
N PRO A 146 6.43 9.41 1.12
CA PRO A 146 5.02 9.33 1.48
C PRO A 146 4.19 8.64 0.39
N VAL A 147 3.32 7.72 0.81
CA VAL A 147 2.36 6.99 -0.03
C VAL A 147 0.96 7.45 0.33
N VAL A 148 0.16 7.77 -0.68
CA VAL A 148 -1.20 8.28 -0.56
C VAL A 148 -2.17 7.16 -0.93
N PHE A 149 -3.15 6.96 -0.06
CA PHE A 149 -4.24 6.01 -0.20
C PHE A 149 -5.53 6.82 -0.36
N TYR A 150 -6.23 6.61 -1.46
CA TYR A 150 -7.59 7.10 -1.65
C TYR A 150 -8.53 5.93 -1.39
N ILE A 151 -9.42 6.06 -0.41
CA ILE A 151 -10.39 5.03 -0.04
C ILE A 151 -11.80 5.59 -0.26
N ARG A 152 -12.62 4.90 -1.05
CA ARG A 152 -13.99 5.30 -1.35
C ARG A 152 -14.84 5.36 -0.07
N GLU A 153 -15.67 6.39 0.07
CA GLU A 153 -16.63 6.54 1.18
C GLU A 153 -17.94 5.78 0.99
#